data_AF-A0A517M7A1-F1
#
_entry.id   AF-A0A517M7A1-F1
#
_cell.length_a   1.000
_cell.length_b   1.000
_cell.length_c   1.000
_cell.angle_alpha   90.00
_cell.angle_beta   90.00
_cell.angle_gamma   90.00
#
_symmetry.space_group_name_H-M   'P 1'
#
loop_
_entity.id
_entity.type
_entity.pdbx_description
1 polymer ?
#
loop_
_entity_poly.entity_id
_entity_poly.type
_entity_poly.pdbx_seq_one_letter_code
_entity_poly.pdbx_strand_id
1 'polypeptide(L)'
;MSNEKNIEVEGQLAELTKLCCDSLEADRESLPERIEPLLKSLLMSGFERQKKQPLGVELEARILDACEGRSTQRGAEIRGVANQVQRKYDYLVRWESSHPKDPQAEPAQPANISSATDS
;
A
#
# COMPACT_ATOMS: atom_id res chain seq x y z
N MET A 1 15.23 14.34 5.27
CA MET A 1 13.92 13.81 4.82
C MET A 1 13.83 12.28 4.79
N SER A 2 14.89 11.53 5.12
CA SER A 2 14.86 10.06 5.02
C SER A 2 14.19 9.34 6.20
N ASN A 3 14.14 9.97 7.38
CA ASN A 3 13.59 9.32 8.58
C ASN A 3 12.05 9.31 8.60
N GLU A 4 11.42 10.40 8.15
CA GLU A 4 9.95 10.56 8.17
C GLU A 4 9.25 9.62 7.19
N LYS A 5 9.78 9.48 5.96
CA LYS A 5 9.27 8.49 4.99
C LYS A 5 9.46 7.04 5.44
N ASN A 6 10.52 6.78 6.20
CA ASN A 6 10.77 5.46 6.75
C ASN A 6 9.73 5.14 7.84
N ILE A 7 9.45 6.09 8.75
CA ILE A 7 8.37 5.98 9.75
C ILE A 7 7.01 5.76 9.08
N GLU A 8 6.72 6.47 8.00
CA GLU A 8 5.47 6.31 7.26
C GLU A 8 5.33 4.91 6.62
N VAL A 9 6.39 4.41 5.98
CA VAL A 9 6.43 3.04 5.41
C VAL A 9 6.24 1.99 6.50
N GLU A 10 6.94 2.12 7.62
CA GLU A 10 6.84 1.16 8.72
C GLU A 10 5.43 1.15 9.35
N GLY A 11 4.82 2.32 9.52
CA GLY A 11 3.43 2.43 10.00
C GLY A 11 2.43 1.78 9.03
N GLN A 12 2.60 2.00 7.73
CA GLN A 12 1.76 1.38 6.69
C GLN A 12 1.92 -0.16 6.68
N LEU A 13 3.15 -0.67 6.83
CA LEU A 13 3.43 -2.10 6.91
C LEU A 13 2.85 -2.74 8.18
N ALA A 14 2.90 -2.04 9.32
CA ALA A 14 2.29 -2.50 10.56
C ALA A 14 0.77 -2.62 10.44
N GLU A 15 0.11 -1.61 9.86
CA GLU A 15 -1.34 -1.66 9.62
C GLU A 15 -1.70 -2.79 8.65
N LEU A 16 -0.97 -2.93 7.53
CA LEU A 16 -1.17 -4.05 6.59
C LEU A 16 -1.01 -5.41 7.26
N THR A 17 -0.01 -5.57 8.13
CA THR A 17 0.22 -6.80 8.88
C THR A 17 -0.98 -7.11 9.77
N LYS A 18 -1.49 -6.12 10.51
CA LYS A 18 -2.68 -6.24 11.34
C LYS A 18 -3.91 -6.67 10.53
N LEU A 19 -4.14 -6.06 9.36
CA LEU A 19 -5.24 -6.45 8.47
C LEU A 19 -5.16 -7.90 8.03
N CYS A 20 -3.94 -8.37 7.76
CA CYS A 20 -3.70 -9.75 7.36
C CYS A 20 -3.94 -10.70 8.54
N CYS A 21 -3.48 -10.36 9.76
CA CYS A 21 -3.81 -11.13 10.97
C CYS A 21 -5.33 -11.19 11.16
N ASP A 22 -6.04 -10.05 11.17
CA ASP A 22 -7.50 -9.97 11.33
C ASP A 22 -8.23 -10.87 10.31
N SER A 23 -7.77 -10.88 9.05
CA SER A 23 -8.35 -11.70 7.98
C SER A 23 -8.16 -13.20 8.22
N LEU A 24 -6.96 -13.59 8.67
CA LEU A 24 -6.65 -14.98 9.02
C LEU A 24 -7.43 -15.43 10.25
N GLU A 25 -7.61 -14.56 11.25
CA GLU A 25 -8.37 -14.89 12.46
C GLU A 25 -9.86 -15.07 12.19
N ALA A 26 -10.42 -14.22 11.34
CA ALA A 26 -11.82 -14.29 10.93
C ALA A 26 -12.10 -15.35 9.84
N ASP A 27 -11.08 -16.14 9.46
CA ASP A 27 -11.16 -17.16 8.40
C ASP A 27 -11.75 -16.63 7.09
N ARG A 28 -11.35 -15.39 6.74
CA ARG A 28 -11.86 -14.72 5.54
C ARG A 28 -11.06 -15.15 4.33
N GLU A 29 -11.76 -15.63 3.31
CA GLU A 29 -11.19 -15.95 2.00
C GLU A 29 -10.66 -14.70 1.25
N SER A 30 -11.16 -13.51 1.61
CA SER A 30 -10.83 -12.26 0.93
C SER A 30 -10.28 -11.19 1.88
N LEU A 31 -9.22 -10.52 1.42
CA LEU A 31 -8.70 -9.31 2.07
C LEU A 31 -9.77 -8.20 2.17
N PRO A 32 -9.74 -7.40 3.25
CA PRO A 32 -10.68 -6.31 3.42
C PRO A 32 -10.44 -5.18 2.41
N GLU A 33 -11.49 -4.47 2.00
CA GLU A 33 -11.43 -3.38 1.01
C GLU A 33 -10.46 -2.26 1.40
N ARG A 34 -10.32 -1.99 2.72
CA ARG A 34 -9.38 -0.99 3.27
C ARG A 34 -7.91 -1.26 2.95
N ILE A 35 -7.58 -2.44 2.39
CA ILE A 35 -6.20 -2.74 2.00
C ILE A 35 -5.76 -1.94 0.78
N GLU A 36 -6.64 -1.64 -0.17
CA GLU A 36 -6.24 -0.99 -1.42
C GLU A 36 -5.74 0.45 -1.23
N PRO A 37 -6.42 1.31 -0.43
CA PRO A 37 -5.87 2.62 -0.07
C PRO A 37 -4.49 2.55 0.61
N LEU A 38 -4.27 1.57 1.50
CA LEU A 38 -2.97 1.38 2.16
C LEU A 38 -1.86 0.99 1.18
N LEU A 39 -2.18 0.11 0.22
CA LEU A 39 -1.22 -0.27 -0.83
C LEU A 39 -0.85 0.90 -1.74
N LYS A 40 -1.80 1.78 -2.07
CA LYS A 40 -1.53 3.01 -2.81
C LYS A 40 -0.62 3.95 -2.02
N SER A 41 -0.91 4.16 -0.73
CA SER A 41 -0.05 4.99 0.13
C SER A 41 1.35 4.42 0.26
N LEU A 42 1.49 3.09 0.38
CA LEU A 42 2.78 2.41 0.44
C LEU A 42 3.59 2.52 -0.86
N LEU A 43 2.91 2.51 -2.01
CA LEU A 43 3.54 2.81 -3.30
C LEU A 43 4.05 4.25 -3.35
N MET A 44 3.23 5.21 -2.91
CA MET A 44 3.57 6.64 -2.92
C MET A 44 4.67 7.01 -1.93
N SER A 45 4.77 6.33 -0.78
CA SER A 45 5.85 6.51 0.21
C SER A 45 7.20 5.96 -0.29
N GLY A 46 7.19 5.23 -1.41
CA GLY A 46 8.38 4.76 -2.11
C GLY A 46 8.93 3.47 -1.56
N PHE A 47 8.08 2.60 -1.01
CA PHE A 47 8.46 1.27 -0.50
C PHE A 47 9.39 0.51 -1.46
N GLU A 48 9.06 0.45 -2.75
CA GLU A 48 9.86 -0.19 -3.82
C GLU A 48 11.31 0.33 -3.90
N ARG A 49 11.54 1.59 -3.54
CA ARG A 49 12.89 2.19 -3.55
C ARG A 49 13.63 1.95 -2.23
N GLN A 50 12.89 1.81 -1.13
CA GLN A 50 13.43 1.70 0.22
C GLN A 50 13.74 0.25 0.61
N LYS A 51 12.87 -0.69 0.24
CA LYS A 51 12.98 -2.11 0.57
C LYS A 51 13.47 -2.88 -0.64
N LYS A 52 14.42 -3.80 -0.42
CA LYS A 52 15.04 -4.61 -1.49
C LYS A 52 14.32 -5.94 -1.72
N GLN A 53 13.10 -6.09 -1.23
CA GLN A 53 12.35 -7.33 -1.30
C GLN A 53 10.87 -7.08 -1.64
N PRO A 54 10.18 -8.06 -2.25
CA PRO A 54 8.76 -7.96 -2.54
C PRO A 54 7.94 -7.76 -1.28
N LEU A 55 6.87 -6.97 -1.39
CA LEU A 55 5.94 -6.69 -0.28
C LEU A 55 5.38 -7.97 0.37
N GLY A 56 5.06 -8.98 -0.42
CA GLY A 56 4.55 -10.26 0.06
C GLY A 56 5.55 -11.00 0.94
N VAL A 57 6.85 -10.92 0.62
CA VAL A 57 7.91 -11.55 1.44
C VAL A 57 8.07 -10.80 2.77
N GLU A 58 8.07 -9.46 2.72
CA GLU A 58 8.09 -8.62 3.91
C GLU A 58 6.88 -8.88 4.82
N LEU A 59 5.67 -8.97 4.23
CA LEU A 59 4.44 -9.24 4.98
C LEU A 59 4.37 -10.67 5.51
N GLU A 60 4.80 -11.69 4.76
CA GLU A 60 4.87 -13.07 5.27
C GLU A 60 5.72 -13.13 6.54
N ALA A 61 6.90 -12.50 6.53
CA ALA A 61 7.77 -12.43 7.71
C ALA A 61 7.10 -11.70 8.89
N ARG A 62 6.47 -10.55 8.62
CA ARG A 62 5.78 -9.77 9.67
C ARG A 62 4.55 -10.47 10.24
N ILE A 63 3.78 -11.17 9.42
CA ILE A 63 2.61 -11.94 9.86
C ILE A 63 3.04 -13.13 10.71
N LEU A 64 4.14 -13.81 10.33
CA LEU A 64 4.71 -14.90 11.13
C LEU A 64 5.13 -14.46 12.53
N ASP A 65 5.68 -13.24 12.64
CA ASP A 65 6.15 -12.63 13.89
C ASP A 65 4.99 -12.03 14.72
N ALA A 66 4.09 -11.28 14.09
CA ALA A 66 3.07 -10.51 14.79
C ALA A 66 1.81 -11.31 15.13
N CYS A 67 1.44 -12.32 14.33
CA CYS A 67 0.29 -13.18 14.63
C CYS A 67 0.74 -14.38 15.50
N GLU A 68 1.26 -14.12 16.69
CA GLU A 68 1.69 -15.17 17.63
C GLU A 68 0.50 -16.05 18.06
N GLY A 69 0.67 -17.38 17.94
CA GLY A 69 -0.24 -18.38 18.50
C GLY A 69 -0.84 -19.38 17.50
N ARG A 70 -0.79 -19.11 16.19
CA ARG A 70 -1.39 -20.00 15.15
C ARG A 70 -0.56 -20.17 13.87
N SER A 71 0.57 -19.48 13.75
CA SER A 71 1.34 -19.38 12.51
C SER A 71 1.98 -20.69 12.04
N THR A 72 2.35 -21.59 12.95
CA THR A 72 2.97 -22.88 12.63
C THR A 72 2.02 -23.87 11.93
N GLN A 73 0.71 -23.78 12.15
CA GLN A 73 -0.30 -24.61 11.47
C GLN A 73 -0.89 -23.95 10.22
N ARG A 74 -0.68 -22.63 10.05
CA ARG A 74 -1.30 -21.82 9.00
C ARG A 74 -0.32 -21.29 7.95
N GLY A 75 0.87 -21.88 7.84
CA GLY A 75 1.91 -21.41 6.90
C GLY A 75 1.42 -21.29 5.45
N ALA A 76 0.56 -22.19 4.99
CA ALA A 76 -0.04 -22.12 3.65
C ALA A 76 -1.04 -20.96 3.51
N GLU A 77 -1.87 -20.72 4.53
CA GLU A 77 -2.84 -19.61 4.56
C GLU A 77 -2.13 -18.26 4.62
N ILE A 78 -1.11 -18.13 5.48
CA ILE A 78 -0.26 -16.95 5.60
C ILE A 78 0.35 -16.60 4.25
N ARG A 79 0.97 -17.58 3.58
CA ARG A 79 1.54 -17.40 2.25
C ARG A 79 0.46 -17.04 1.23
N GLY A 80 -0.72 -17.64 1.32
CA GLY A 80 -1.86 -17.34 0.46
C GLY A 80 -2.28 -15.86 0.55
N VAL A 81 -2.45 -15.37 1.78
CA VAL A 81 -2.80 -13.97 2.07
C VAL A 81 -1.68 -13.03 1.62
N ALA A 82 -0.43 -13.30 1.97
CA ALA A 82 0.72 -12.50 1.56
C ALA A 82 0.84 -12.40 0.03
N ASN A 83 0.63 -13.52 -0.69
CA ASN A 83 0.60 -13.55 -2.15
C ASN A 83 -0.57 -12.75 -2.73
N GLN A 84 -1.74 -12.76 -2.08
CA GLN A 84 -2.89 -11.97 -2.51
C GLN A 84 -2.60 -10.47 -2.38
N VAL A 85 -1.92 -10.05 -1.31
CA VAL A 85 -1.46 -8.66 -1.14
C VAL A 85 -0.42 -8.30 -2.20
N GLN A 86 0.58 -9.16 -2.43
CA GLN A 86 1.60 -8.95 -3.47
C GLN A 86 0.96 -8.74 -4.85
N ARG A 87 0.02 -9.61 -5.26
CA ARG A 87 -0.65 -9.48 -6.56
C ARG A 87 -1.38 -8.15 -6.72
N LYS A 88 -2.07 -7.68 -5.66
CA LYS A 88 -2.74 -6.38 -5.66
C LYS A 88 -1.72 -5.23 -5.77
N TYR A 89 -0.60 -5.34 -5.06
CA TYR A 89 0.45 -4.33 -5.11
C TYR A 89 1.15 -4.27 -6.48
N ASP A 90 1.52 -5.42 -7.05
CA ASP A 90 2.09 -5.52 -8.40
C ASP A 90 1.18 -4.92 -9.46
N TYR A 91 -0.13 -5.15 -9.33
CA TYR A 91 -1.12 -4.53 -10.21
C TYR A 91 -1.07 -3.01 -10.12
N LEU A 92 -1.00 -2.43 -8.91
CA LEU A 92 -0.91 -0.98 -8.71
C LEU A 92 0.41 -0.41 -9.25
N VAL A 93 1.54 -1.08 -9.01
CA VAL A 93 2.85 -0.67 -9.55
C VAL A 93 2.82 -0.63 -11.07
N ARG A 94 2.28 -1.68 -11.72
CA ARG A 94 2.14 -1.73 -13.17
C ARG A 94 1.18 -0.68 -13.69
N TRP A 95 0.05 -0.48 -13.00
CA TRP A 95 -0.95 0.50 -13.38
C TRP A 95 -0.35 1.91 -13.38
N GLU A 96 0.30 2.34 -12.29
CA GLU A 96 0.99 3.64 -12.21
C GLU A 96 2.12 3.79 -13.25
N SER A 97 2.82 2.71 -13.58
CA SER A 97 3.87 2.73 -14.62
C SER A 97 3.30 2.90 -16.03
N SER A 98 2.12 2.33 -16.30
CA SER A 98 1.43 2.38 -17.60
C SER A 98 0.57 3.63 -17.80
N HIS A 99 0.15 4.24 -16.69
CA HIS A 99 -0.65 5.46 -16.65
C HIS A 99 0.02 6.44 -15.68
N PRO A 100 1.23 6.95 -16.03
CA PRO A 100 1.88 7.95 -15.19
C PRO A 100 0.88 9.10 -15.04
N LYS A 101 0.53 9.43 -13.78
CA LYS A 101 -0.48 10.43 -13.41
C LYS A 101 -0.58 11.52 -14.46
N ASP A 102 -1.73 11.57 -15.13
CA ASP A 102 -2.05 12.68 -16.01
C ASP A 102 -1.92 13.96 -15.17
N PRO A 103 -1.00 14.89 -15.49
CA PRO A 103 -0.77 16.08 -14.67
C PRO A 103 -2.00 17.01 -14.59
N GLN A 104 -3.11 16.67 -15.24
CA GLN A 104 -4.31 17.50 -15.37
C GLN A 104 -5.47 17.14 -14.42
N ALA A 105 -5.24 16.37 -13.36
CA ALA A 105 -6.22 16.20 -12.29
C ALA A 105 -6.11 17.25 -11.16
N GLU A 106 -5.54 18.43 -11.45
CA GLU A 106 -5.86 19.63 -10.69
C GLU A 106 -7.01 20.35 -11.40
N PRO A 107 -8.15 20.63 -10.74
CA PRO A 107 -9.09 21.58 -11.30
C PRO A 107 -8.35 22.92 -11.38
N ALA A 108 -8.10 23.37 -12.61
CA ALA A 108 -7.54 24.67 -12.90
C ALA A 108 -8.20 25.71 -11.99
N GLN A 109 -7.43 26.34 -11.10
CA GLN A 109 -7.86 27.61 -10.52
C GLN A 109 -8.16 28.52 -11.72
N PRO A 110 -9.41 29.00 -11.91
CA PRO A 110 -9.62 30.02 -12.90
C PRO A 110 -8.85 31.26 -12.44
N ALA A 111 -7.87 31.64 -13.25
CA ALA A 111 -7.19 32.90 -13.15
C ALA A 111 -8.24 34.01 -13.33
N ASN A 112 -8.78 34.53 -12.24
CA ASN A 112 -9.48 35.81 -12.23
C ASN A 112 -8.42 36.92 -12.28
N ILE A 113 -7.69 36.97 -13.40
CA ILE A 113 -7.05 38.19 -13.84
C ILE A 113 -8.14 39.04 -14.50
N SER A 114 -8.83 39.85 -13.70
CA SER A 114 -9.53 41.01 -14.25
C SER A 114 -8.46 41.98 -14.74
N SER A 115 -8.02 41.78 -15.98
CA SER A 115 -7.25 42.74 -16.73
C SER A 115 -8.03 44.04 -16.79
N ALA A 116 -7.43 45.09 -16.22
CA ALA A 116 -7.74 46.45 -16.58
C ALA A 116 -7.67 46.59 -18.10
N THR A 117 -8.72 47.14 -18.71
CA THR A 117 -8.61 47.80 -20.01
C THR A 117 -9.28 49.16 -19.89
N ASP A 118 -8.48 50.15 -20.28
CA ASP A 118 -8.65 51.59 -20.24
C ASP A 118 -9.62 52.06 -21.34
N SER A 119 -10.50 53.02 -21.00
CA SER A 119 -11.12 54.03 -21.89
C SER A 119 -11.96 55.01 -21.06
#